data_AF-C6K3L6-F1
#
_entry.id   AF-C6K3L6-F1
#
_cell.length_a   1.000
_cell.length_b   1.000
_cell.length_c   1.000
_cell.angle_alpha   90.00
_cell.angle_beta   90.00
_cell.angle_gamma   90.00
#
_symmetry.space_group_name_H-M   'P 1'
#
loop_
_entity.id
_entity.type
_entity.pdbx_description
1 polymer ?
#
loop_
_entity_poly.entity_id
_entity_poly.type
_entity_poly.pdbx_seq_one_letter_code
_entity_poly.pdbx_strand_id
1 'polypeptide(L)'
;MGCIGGIIFGIIQFAAIVLIAVGTPLGMIQPSEEKALNLDNKYCITMWGIKNNCLRLSYAYKPPEVWSKCSGRDSRFKAAQVCAIAAAIVFAVSFVLSFLMSCCCPCIPYVCMVLNFVAMIIVTVCWACMLDCYLRTMGSDTTSYPGQDVCVKLKDFHGTDGTYANGMHLGTGFILIIIGWALGLVNIFVLLIPC
;
A
#
# COMPACT_ATOMS: atom_id res chain seq x y z
N MET A 1 -19.36 -23.62 20.11
CA MET A 1 -18.54 -22.84 21.06
C MET A 1 -17.26 -22.45 20.35
N GLY A 2 -17.26 -21.26 19.74
CA GLY A 2 -16.14 -20.70 18.94
C GLY A 2 -16.34 -19.22 18.59
N CYS A 3 -17.30 -18.55 19.26
CA CYS A 3 -17.72 -17.20 18.92
C CYS A 3 -16.67 -16.14 19.29
N ILE A 4 -15.89 -16.36 20.35
CA ILE A 4 -14.89 -15.39 20.84
C ILE A 4 -13.75 -15.25 19.81
N GLY A 5 -13.21 -16.36 19.30
CA GLY A 5 -12.17 -16.35 18.27
C GLY A 5 -12.63 -15.68 16.98
N GLY A 6 -13.86 -15.97 16.53
CA GLY A 6 -14.46 -15.32 15.37
C GLY A 6 -14.69 -13.82 15.54
N ILE A 7 -15.10 -13.36 16.74
CA ILE A 7 -15.28 -11.94 17.04
C ILE A 7 -13.93 -11.21 17.05
N ILE A 8 -12.92 -11.76 17.72
CA ILE A 8 -11.56 -11.18 17.77
C ILE A 8 -10.98 -11.09 16.35
N PHE A 9 -11.08 -12.18 15.59
CA PHE A 9 -10.66 -12.22 14.20
C PHE A 9 -11.37 -11.13 13.39
N GLY A 10 -12.70 -11.01 13.51
CA GLY A 10 -13.48 -10.00 12.80
C GLY A 10 -13.03 -8.57 13.11
N ILE A 11 -12.76 -8.25 14.38
CA ILE A 11 -12.31 -6.90 14.79
C ILE A 11 -10.93 -6.58 14.18
N ILE A 12 -9.98 -7.50 14.30
CA ILE A 12 -8.63 -7.30 13.75
C ILE A 12 -8.69 -7.25 12.22
N GLN A 13 -9.54 -8.07 11.60
CA GLN A 13 -9.73 -8.11 10.15
C GLN A 13 -10.28 -6.79 9.62
N PHE A 14 -11.27 -6.24 10.32
CA PHE A 14 -11.82 -4.93 10.00
C PHE A 14 -10.76 -3.83 10.10
N ALA A 15 -9.97 -3.82 11.18
CA ALA A 15 -8.88 -2.86 11.33
C ALA A 15 -7.84 -2.99 10.20
N ALA A 16 -7.45 -4.21 9.83
CA ALA A 16 -6.53 -4.46 8.73
C ALA A 16 -7.07 -3.94 7.39
N ILE A 17 -8.35 -4.19 7.09
CA ILE A 17 -9.02 -3.70 5.88
C ILE A 17 -9.02 -2.17 5.85
N VAL A 18 -9.39 -1.50 6.94
CA VAL A 18 -9.42 -0.04 7.02
C VAL A 18 -8.02 0.54 6.79
N LEU A 19 -7.00 -0.01 7.44
CA LEU A 19 -5.62 0.47 7.28
C LEU A 19 -5.11 0.32 5.85
N ILE A 20 -5.38 -0.81 5.20
CA ILE A 20 -4.98 -1.04 3.79
C ILE A 20 -5.79 -0.14 2.85
N ALA A 21 -7.10 -0.03 3.05
CA ALA A 21 -7.99 0.78 2.22
C ALA A 21 -7.68 2.27 2.31
N VAL A 22 -7.31 2.77 3.49
CA VAL A 22 -6.90 4.16 3.71
C VAL A 22 -5.44 4.38 3.29
N GLY A 23 -4.54 3.41 3.53
CA GLY A 23 -3.13 3.49 3.15
C GLY A 23 -2.90 3.51 1.64
N THR A 24 -3.72 2.79 0.88
CA THR A 24 -3.61 2.68 -0.60
C THR A 24 -3.74 4.02 -1.35
N PRO A 25 -4.74 4.89 -1.07
CA PRO A 25 -4.85 6.21 -1.69
C PRO A 25 -3.95 7.27 -1.06
N LEU A 26 -3.37 7.01 0.12
CA LEU A 26 -2.48 7.93 0.80
C LEU A 26 -1.07 7.97 0.17
N GLY A 27 -0.32 9.02 0.51
CA GLY A 27 1.05 9.21 0.05
C GLY A 27 1.95 8.09 0.56
N MET A 28 2.41 7.25 -0.36
CA MET A 28 3.37 6.16 -0.07
C MET A 28 4.77 6.69 0.10
N ILE A 29 5.07 7.80 -0.57
CA ILE A 29 6.34 8.48 -0.51
C ILE A 29 6.07 9.97 -0.36
N GLN A 30 6.77 10.59 0.58
CA GLN A 30 6.57 11.97 1.03
C GLN A 30 7.92 12.72 1.09
N PRO A 31 7.93 14.05 0.91
CA PRO A 31 9.13 14.87 1.03
C PRO A 31 9.84 14.73 2.37
N SER A 32 11.16 14.66 2.36
CA SER A 32 12.01 14.56 3.57
C SER A 32 12.17 15.89 4.34
N GLU A 33 11.43 16.95 4.00
CA GLU A 33 11.57 18.24 4.68
C GLU A 33 11.05 18.18 6.13
N GLU A 34 11.93 18.52 7.08
CA GLU A 34 11.96 18.21 8.53
C GLU A 34 10.66 18.39 9.34
N LYS A 35 9.61 19.03 8.82
CA LYS A 35 8.31 19.18 9.51
C LYS A 35 7.15 19.05 8.51
N ALA A 36 6.73 17.84 8.21
CA ALA A 36 5.55 17.53 7.40
C ALA A 36 4.21 17.79 8.14
N LEU A 37 4.08 18.95 8.80
CA LEU A 37 2.81 19.42 9.40
C LEU A 37 1.99 20.31 8.46
N ASN A 38 2.61 20.87 7.41
CA ASN A 38 1.93 21.62 6.36
C ASN A 38 1.83 20.77 5.08
N LEU A 39 0.78 19.94 5.00
CA LEU A 39 0.45 19.09 3.84
C LEU A 39 -0.17 19.88 2.65
N ASP A 40 -0.40 21.17 2.83
CA ASP A 40 -1.20 22.00 1.92
C ASP A 40 -0.43 22.50 0.69
N ASN A 41 0.90 22.32 0.65
CA ASN A 41 1.76 22.71 -0.47
C ASN A 41 2.91 21.71 -0.73
N LYS A 42 2.77 20.48 -0.24
CA LYS A 42 3.78 19.44 -0.41
C LYS A 42 3.28 18.40 -1.42
N TYR A 43 4.11 18.13 -2.43
CA TYR A 43 3.89 16.99 -3.30
C TYR A 43 3.94 15.67 -2.53
N CYS A 44 3.21 14.68 -3.00
CA CYS A 44 3.43 13.30 -2.57
C CYS A 44 3.10 12.33 -3.67
N ILE A 45 3.70 11.17 -3.55
CA ILE A 45 3.58 10.10 -4.51
C ILE A 45 2.73 9.02 -3.87
N THR A 46 1.58 8.78 -4.48
CA THR A 46 0.67 7.69 -4.15
C THR A 46 0.88 6.55 -5.13
N MET A 47 0.30 5.37 -4.87
CA MET A 47 0.24 4.30 -5.89
C MET A 47 -0.43 4.76 -7.19
N TRP A 48 -1.31 5.75 -7.11
CA TRP A 48 -2.17 6.20 -8.21
C TRP A 48 -1.58 7.37 -9.01
N GLY A 49 -0.50 7.97 -8.53
CA GLY A 49 0.13 9.12 -9.16
C GLY A 49 0.68 10.14 -8.18
N ILE A 50 1.19 11.22 -8.76
CA ILE A 50 1.77 12.36 -8.05
C ILE A 50 0.68 13.39 -7.79
N LYS A 51 0.59 13.84 -6.54
CA LYS A 51 -0.28 14.93 -6.11
C LYS A 51 0.58 16.14 -5.79
N ASN A 52 0.12 17.33 -6.19
CA ASN A 52 0.78 18.59 -5.81
C ASN A 52 0.52 18.94 -4.34
N ASN A 53 -0.66 18.56 -3.82
CA ASN A 53 -1.02 18.67 -2.41
C ASN A 53 -1.53 17.31 -1.94
N CYS A 54 -0.99 16.80 -0.85
CA CYS A 54 -1.39 15.48 -0.33
C CYS A 54 -2.84 15.39 0.13
N LEU A 55 -3.42 16.53 0.52
CA LEU A 55 -4.82 16.64 0.93
C LEU A 55 -5.78 16.72 -0.26
N ARG A 56 -5.30 17.05 -1.46
CA ARG A 56 -6.16 17.12 -2.64
C ARG A 56 -6.48 15.72 -3.17
N LEU A 57 -7.72 15.57 -3.67
CA LEU A 57 -8.14 14.38 -4.38
C LEU A 57 -7.54 14.32 -5.81
N SER A 58 -7.26 15.48 -6.41
CA SER A 58 -6.76 15.59 -7.78
C SER A 58 -5.29 15.19 -7.89
N TYR A 59 -4.99 14.37 -8.89
CA TYR A 59 -3.62 14.05 -9.30
C TYR A 59 -3.12 15.10 -10.26
N ALA A 60 -1.87 15.52 -10.08
CA ALA A 60 -1.20 16.40 -11.02
C ALA A 60 -0.65 15.62 -12.21
N TYR A 61 -0.06 14.45 -11.92
CA TYR A 61 0.48 13.55 -12.93
C TYR A 61 0.19 12.10 -12.59
N LYS A 62 -0.13 11.32 -13.61
CA LYS A 62 -0.29 9.86 -13.48
C LYS A 62 1.06 9.15 -13.60
N PRO A 63 1.24 7.94 -13.04
CA PRO A 63 2.48 7.18 -13.16
C PRO A 63 3.02 7.03 -14.60
N PRO A 64 2.20 6.71 -15.63
CA PRO A 64 2.72 6.58 -16.99
C PRO A 64 3.15 7.92 -17.62
N GLU A 65 2.62 9.05 -17.17
CA GLU A 65 3.01 10.37 -17.69
C GLU A 65 4.42 10.75 -17.24
N VAL A 66 4.82 10.32 -16.03
CA VAL A 66 6.13 10.65 -15.44
C VAL A 66 7.17 9.56 -15.71
N TRP A 67 6.76 8.29 -15.66
CA TRP A 67 7.69 7.16 -15.63
C TRP A 67 7.55 6.20 -16.83
N SER A 68 6.87 6.61 -17.92
CA SER A 68 6.77 5.78 -19.14
C SER A 68 8.13 5.40 -19.73
N LYS A 69 9.13 6.27 -19.60
CA LYS A 69 10.51 6.02 -20.06
C LYS A 69 11.39 5.27 -19.05
N CYS A 70 10.91 5.09 -17.82
CA CYS A 70 11.65 4.35 -16.79
C CYS A 70 11.37 2.85 -16.88
N SER A 71 12.41 2.07 -17.12
CA SER A 71 12.30 0.62 -17.39
C SER A 71 11.58 -0.11 -16.24
N GLY A 72 10.37 -0.59 -16.52
CA GLY A 72 9.57 -1.41 -15.60
C GLY A 72 9.05 -0.70 -14.35
N ARG A 73 9.17 0.63 -14.23
CA ARG A 73 8.60 1.38 -13.10
C ARG A 73 7.09 1.44 -13.17
N ASP A 74 6.55 1.81 -14.33
CA ASP A 74 5.10 1.84 -14.57
C ASP A 74 4.44 0.47 -14.28
N SER A 75 5.06 -0.62 -14.76
CA SER A 75 4.58 -1.98 -14.50
C SER A 75 4.51 -2.32 -13.00
N ARG A 76 5.46 -1.83 -12.19
CA ARG A 76 5.45 -2.05 -10.73
C ARG A 76 4.37 -1.25 -10.03
N PHE A 77 4.14 0.00 -10.44
CA PHE A 77 3.03 0.81 -9.93
C PHE A 77 1.68 0.17 -10.27
N LYS A 78 1.53 -0.31 -11.51
CA LYS A 78 0.33 -1.04 -11.94
C LYS A 78 0.15 -2.35 -11.17
N ALA A 79 1.21 -3.13 -10.99
CA ALA A 79 1.17 -4.35 -10.18
C ALA A 79 0.77 -4.03 -8.73
N ALA A 80 1.35 -2.99 -8.13
CA ALA A 80 1.03 -2.55 -6.77
C ALA A 80 -0.46 -2.16 -6.62
N GLN A 81 -1.02 -1.41 -7.57
CA GLN A 81 -2.44 -1.04 -7.61
C GLN A 81 -3.35 -2.27 -7.70
N VAL A 82 -3.07 -3.18 -8.64
CA VAL A 82 -3.88 -4.39 -8.84
C VAL A 82 -3.81 -5.29 -7.61
N CYS A 83 -2.62 -5.48 -7.03
CA CYS A 83 -2.45 -6.23 -5.79
C CYS A 83 -3.20 -5.58 -4.61
N ALA A 84 -3.16 -4.26 -4.46
CA ALA A 84 -3.89 -3.56 -3.39
C ALA A 84 -5.41 -3.82 -3.48
N ILE A 85 -5.98 -3.68 -4.67
CA ILE A 85 -7.41 -3.94 -4.91
C ILE A 85 -7.73 -5.42 -4.65
N ALA A 86 -6.94 -6.34 -5.21
CA ALA A 86 -7.16 -7.78 -5.06
C ALA A 86 -7.09 -8.21 -3.59
N ALA A 87 -6.11 -7.73 -2.83
CA ALA A 87 -5.99 -8.01 -1.40
C ALA A 87 -7.18 -7.48 -0.62
N ALA A 88 -7.65 -6.26 -0.90
CA ALA A 88 -8.82 -5.68 -0.24
C ALA A 88 -10.09 -6.53 -0.47
N ILE A 89 -10.29 -7.03 -1.70
CA ILE A 89 -11.41 -7.93 -2.02
C ILE A 89 -11.29 -9.25 -1.25
N VAL A 90 -10.12 -9.89 -1.27
CA VAL A 90 -9.91 -11.17 -0.57
C VAL A 90 -10.13 -11.02 0.94
N PHE A 91 -9.63 -9.94 1.55
CA PHE A 91 -9.85 -9.65 2.95
C PHE A 91 -11.31 -9.34 3.28
N ALA A 92 -12.03 -8.64 2.41
CA ALA A 92 -13.46 -8.37 2.58
C ALA A 92 -14.30 -9.67 2.51
N VAL A 93 -13.98 -10.56 1.56
CA VAL A 93 -14.61 -11.89 1.47
C VAL A 93 -14.37 -12.69 2.74
N SER A 94 -13.12 -12.72 3.24
CA SER A 94 -12.81 -13.39 4.50
C SER A 94 -13.53 -12.78 5.71
N PHE A 95 -13.72 -11.47 5.74
CA PHE A 95 -14.44 -10.78 6.81
C PHE A 95 -15.92 -11.19 6.83
N VAL A 96 -16.58 -11.18 5.68
CA VAL A 96 -18.00 -11.61 5.57
C VAL A 96 -18.16 -13.08 5.97
N LEU A 97 -17.27 -13.96 5.48
CA LEU A 97 -17.25 -15.37 5.86
C LEU A 97 -17.07 -15.58 7.38
N SER A 98 -16.34 -14.70 8.06
CA SER A 98 -16.17 -14.79 9.51
C SER A 98 -17.45 -14.52 10.30
N PHE A 99 -18.37 -13.69 9.81
CA PHE A 99 -19.68 -13.54 10.46
C PHE A 99 -20.56 -14.78 10.24
N LEU A 100 -20.42 -15.42 9.08
CA LEU A 100 -21.10 -16.68 8.78
C LEU A 100 -20.54 -17.85 9.60
N MET A 101 -19.30 -17.75 10.08
CA MET A 101 -18.65 -18.72 10.98
C MET A 101 -19.39 -18.86 12.32
N SER A 102 -20.17 -17.86 12.76
CA SER A 102 -21.06 -17.99 13.92
C SER A 102 -22.19 -19.02 13.69
N CYS A 103 -22.43 -19.46 12.46
CA CYS A 103 -23.35 -20.55 12.10
C CYS A 103 -22.60 -21.85 11.74
N CYS A 104 -22.40 -22.70 12.75
CA CYS A 104 -22.32 -24.17 12.74
C CYS A 104 -21.35 -24.96 11.81
N CYS A 105 -20.58 -24.38 10.87
CA CYS A 105 -19.69 -25.15 9.98
C CYS A 105 -18.21 -25.14 10.42
N PRO A 106 -17.60 -26.31 10.70
CA PRO A 106 -16.19 -26.41 11.13
C PRO A 106 -15.17 -26.12 10.00
N CYS A 107 -15.62 -26.06 8.74
CA CYS A 107 -14.75 -25.85 7.58
C CYS A 107 -14.43 -24.36 7.32
N ILE A 108 -15.29 -23.44 7.75
CA ILE A 108 -15.18 -22.00 7.48
C ILE A 108 -13.88 -21.38 8.04
N PRO A 109 -13.42 -21.71 9.28
CA PRO A 109 -12.15 -21.20 9.81
C PRO A 109 -10.95 -21.49 8.91
N TYR A 110 -10.87 -22.71 8.38
CA TYR A 110 -9.78 -23.11 7.48
C TYR A 110 -9.83 -22.34 6.16
N VAL A 111 -11.03 -22.12 5.59
CA VAL A 111 -11.19 -21.31 4.38
C VAL A 111 -10.75 -19.86 4.63
N CYS A 112 -11.18 -19.26 5.76
CA CYS A 112 -10.74 -17.91 6.15
C CYS A 112 -9.21 -17.86 6.33
N MET A 113 -8.60 -18.87 6.93
CA MET A 113 -7.15 -18.94 7.11
C MET A 113 -6.41 -18.92 5.75
N VAL A 114 -6.86 -19.74 4.79
CA VAL A 114 -6.28 -19.78 3.44
C VAL A 114 -6.47 -18.44 2.73
N LEU A 115 -7.66 -17.84 2.81
CA LEU A 115 -7.92 -16.52 2.20
C LEU A 115 -7.02 -15.43 2.79
N ASN A 116 -6.82 -15.40 4.11
CA ASN A 116 -5.91 -14.45 4.75
C ASN A 116 -4.47 -14.66 4.33
N PHE A 117 -4.02 -15.91 4.24
CA PHE A 117 -2.68 -16.22 3.77
C PHE A 117 -2.47 -15.76 2.33
N VAL A 118 -3.44 -16.00 1.43
CA VAL A 118 -3.40 -15.51 0.05
C VAL A 118 -3.38 -13.98 0.01
N ALA A 119 -4.25 -13.31 0.77
CA ALA A 119 -4.26 -11.85 0.84
C ALA A 119 -2.93 -11.28 1.34
N MET A 120 -2.31 -11.94 2.33
CA MET A 120 -0.99 -11.57 2.85
C MET A 120 0.10 -11.62 1.78
N ILE A 121 0.13 -12.67 0.96
CA ILE A 121 1.06 -12.76 -0.18
C ILE A 121 0.83 -11.60 -1.14
N ILE A 122 -0.43 -11.31 -1.49
CA ILE A 122 -0.78 -10.23 -2.42
C ILE A 122 -0.36 -8.86 -1.86
N VAL A 123 -0.62 -8.58 -0.57
CA VAL A 123 -0.17 -7.34 0.08
C VAL A 123 1.35 -7.25 0.15
N THR A 124 2.05 -8.37 0.36
CA THR A 124 3.52 -8.40 0.29
C THR A 124 4.02 -7.94 -1.07
N VAL A 125 3.45 -8.45 -2.16
CA VAL A 125 3.82 -7.99 -3.52
C VAL A 125 3.53 -6.50 -3.68
N CYS A 126 2.38 -6.05 -3.17
CA CYS A 126 1.93 -4.66 -3.23
C CYS A 126 2.95 -3.67 -2.62
N TRP A 127 3.33 -3.85 -1.36
CA TRP A 127 4.29 -2.94 -0.72
C TRP A 127 5.74 -3.22 -1.17
N ALA A 128 6.09 -4.46 -1.53
CA ALA A 128 7.43 -4.77 -2.04
C ALA A 128 7.70 -4.11 -3.40
N CYS A 129 6.72 -4.02 -4.30
CA CYS A 129 6.85 -3.28 -5.56
C CYS A 129 7.15 -1.80 -5.31
N MET A 130 6.49 -1.18 -4.34
CA MET A 130 6.74 0.22 -3.97
C MET A 130 8.11 0.40 -3.31
N LEU A 131 8.51 -0.53 -2.45
CA LEU A 131 9.82 -0.51 -1.82
C LEU A 131 10.95 -0.71 -2.85
N ASP A 132 10.74 -1.56 -3.86
CA ASP A 132 11.69 -1.75 -4.96
C ASP A 132 11.88 -0.46 -5.76
N CYS A 133 10.79 0.26 -6.05
CA CYS A 133 10.87 1.59 -6.66
C CYS A 133 11.60 2.61 -5.77
N TYR A 134 11.44 2.50 -4.45
CA TYR A 134 12.07 3.39 -3.47
C TYR A 134 13.58 3.21 -3.37
N LEU A 135 14.04 1.95 -3.41
CA LEU A 135 15.45 1.61 -3.19
C LEU A 135 16.26 1.51 -4.49
N ARG A 136 15.64 1.14 -5.61
CA ARG A 136 16.35 0.87 -6.88
C ARG A 136 16.11 1.95 -7.92
N THR A 137 17.20 2.29 -8.62
CA THR A 137 17.17 3.11 -9.84
C THR A 137 16.64 2.29 -11.00
N MET A 138 15.74 2.84 -11.80
CA MET A 138 15.00 2.15 -12.87
C MET A 138 15.32 2.72 -14.26
N GLY A 139 16.62 2.80 -14.55
CA GLY A 139 17.16 3.43 -15.75
C GLY A 139 17.51 4.90 -15.53
N SER A 140 17.58 5.67 -16.61
CA SER A 140 17.86 7.10 -16.59
C SER A 140 17.03 7.77 -17.69
N ASP A 141 16.32 8.84 -17.34
CA ASP A 141 15.62 9.69 -18.30
C ASP A 141 15.70 11.16 -17.88
N THR A 142 16.54 11.90 -18.60
CA THR A 142 16.71 13.36 -18.47
C THR A 142 16.02 14.13 -19.60
N THR A 143 15.38 13.43 -20.54
CA THR A 143 14.77 14.04 -21.72
C THR A 143 13.37 14.56 -21.45
N SER A 144 12.61 13.90 -20.57
CA SER A 144 11.24 14.29 -20.23
C SER A 144 11.19 15.53 -19.33
N TYR A 145 12.21 15.72 -18.48
CA TYR A 145 12.36 16.88 -17.60
C TYR A 145 13.80 17.40 -17.71
N PRO A 146 14.05 18.46 -18.51
CA PRO A 146 15.40 18.89 -18.82
C PRO A 146 16.14 19.31 -17.55
N GLY A 147 17.20 18.56 -17.23
CA GLY A 147 18.04 18.80 -16.05
C GLY A 147 17.68 17.98 -14.81
N GLN A 148 16.73 17.04 -14.89
CA GLN A 148 16.37 16.14 -13.78
C GLN A 148 16.19 14.70 -14.30
N ASP A 149 16.85 13.72 -13.65
CA ASP A 149 16.61 12.31 -13.95
C ASP A 149 15.45 11.78 -13.11
N VAL A 150 14.33 11.45 -13.76
CA VAL A 150 13.12 10.98 -13.06
C VAL A 150 13.11 9.48 -12.78
N CYS A 151 14.10 8.74 -13.30
CA CYS A 151 14.22 7.29 -13.12
C CYS A 151 15.13 6.88 -11.96
N VAL A 152 15.71 7.84 -11.23
CA VAL A 152 16.46 7.60 -9.99
C VAL A 152 15.58 6.92 -8.95
N LYS A 153 16.20 6.21 -7.99
CA LYS A 153 15.50 5.63 -6.84
C LYS A 153 14.69 6.71 -6.12
N LEU A 154 13.44 6.42 -5.74
CA LEU A 154 12.55 7.46 -5.22
C LEU A 154 13.05 8.09 -3.91
N LYS A 155 13.94 7.43 -3.16
CA LYS A 155 14.63 8.05 -2.01
C LYS A 155 15.37 9.33 -2.40
N ASP A 156 16.05 9.33 -3.55
CA ASP A 156 16.88 10.45 -4.03
C ASP A 156 16.15 11.25 -5.13
N PHE A 157 14.82 11.14 -5.22
CA PHE A 157 14.06 11.88 -6.22
C PHE A 157 13.68 13.26 -5.66
N HIS A 158 14.14 14.31 -6.33
CA HIS A 158 14.06 15.70 -5.87
C HIS A 158 12.81 16.45 -6.36
N GLY A 159 11.85 15.75 -6.97
CA GLY A 159 10.70 16.36 -7.65
C GLY A 159 10.97 16.57 -9.13
N THR A 160 9.91 16.79 -9.91
CA THR A 160 10.03 17.11 -11.35
C THR A 160 10.61 18.51 -11.61
N ASP A 161 10.62 19.35 -10.57
CA ASP A 161 11.05 20.74 -10.52
C ASP A 161 12.33 20.94 -9.66
N GLY A 162 12.85 19.86 -9.06
CA GLY A 162 14.04 19.92 -8.19
C GLY A 162 13.80 20.58 -6.83
N THR A 163 12.53 20.77 -6.43
CA THR A 163 12.15 21.50 -5.21
C THR A 163 12.65 20.85 -3.91
N TYR A 164 12.97 19.55 -3.91
CA TYR A 164 13.24 18.78 -2.69
C TYR A 164 14.69 18.30 -2.62
N ALA A 165 15.55 19.17 -2.09
CA ALA A 165 16.99 18.94 -1.99
C ALA A 165 17.39 17.73 -1.12
N ASN A 166 16.55 17.34 -0.16
CA ASN A 166 16.80 16.24 0.78
C ASN A 166 16.16 14.91 0.33
N GLY A 167 15.60 14.85 -0.88
CA GLY A 167 14.90 13.68 -1.41
C GLY A 167 13.57 13.38 -0.71
N MET A 168 13.15 12.12 -0.78
CA MET A 168 11.87 11.65 -0.22
C MET A 168 12.05 10.47 0.74
N HIS A 169 11.08 10.29 1.62
CA HIS A 169 11.00 9.20 2.59
C HIS A 169 9.69 8.42 2.41
N LEU A 170 9.62 7.22 3.01
CA LEU A 170 8.41 6.41 3.03
C LEU A 170 7.32 7.13 3.82
N GLY A 171 6.20 7.40 3.16
CA GLY A 171 5.10 8.17 3.70
C GLY A 171 4.14 7.36 4.55
N THR A 172 3.19 8.07 5.15
CA THR A 172 2.10 7.51 5.97
C THR A 172 1.35 6.36 5.30
N GLY A 173 1.06 6.44 3.99
CA GLY A 173 0.35 5.38 3.27
C GLY A 173 1.08 4.04 3.28
N PHE A 174 2.41 4.06 3.14
CA PHE A 174 3.24 2.86 3.20
C PHE A 174 3.21 2.24 4.61
N ILE A 175 3.35 3.08 5.65
CA ILE A 175 3.32 2.63 7.04
C ILE A 175 1.99 1.96 7.38
N LEU A 176 0.86 2.55 6.97
CA LEU A 176 -0.47 1.98 7.21
C LEU A 176 -0.64 0.61 6.54
N ILE A 177 -0.12 0.42 5.33
CA ILE A 177 -0.14 -0.88 4.65
C ILE A 177 0.69 -1.91 5.40
N ILE A 178 1.87 -1.55 5.90
CA ILE A 178 2.72 -2.46 6.69
C ILE A 178 2.03 -2.84 8.01
N ILE A 179 1.39 -1.89 8.69
CA ILE A 179 0.63 -2.19 9.93
C ILE A 179 -0.57 -3.10 9.60
N GLY A 180 -1.32 -2.80 8.54
CA GLY A 180 -2.43 -3.65 8.10
C GLY A 180 -2.00 -5.06 7.71
N TRP A 181 -0.86 -5.20 7.03
CA TRP A 181 -0.21 -6.48 6.74
C TRP A 181 0.16 -7.24 8.03
N ALA A 182 0.77 -6.56 9.00
CA ALA A 182 1.11 -7.18 10.28
C ALA A 182 -0.14 -7.66 11.04
N LEU A 183 -1.24 -6.90 11.02
CA LEU A 183 -2.51 -7.33 11.60
C LEU A 183 -3.09 -8.55 10.87
N GLY A 184 -3.01 -8.60 9.54
CA GLY A 184 -3.39 -9.78 8.75
C GLY A 184 -2.59 -11.03 9.14
N LEU A 185 -1.29 -10.88 9.41
CA LEU A 185 -0.43 -11.96 9.91
C LEU A 185 -0.89 -12.47 11.27
N VAL A 186 -1.13 -11.55 12.22
CA VAL A 186 -1.65 -11.90 13.55
C VAL A 186 -2.98 -12.64 13.44
N ASN A 187 -3.84 -12.22 12.51
CA ASN A 187 -5.16 -12.83 12.30
C ASN A 187 -5.11 -14.30 11.91
N ILE A 188 -4.08 -14.71 11.15
CA ILE A 188 -3.87 -16.13 10.81
C ILE A 188 -3.64 -16.96 12.07
N PHE A 189 -2.90 -16.43 13.05
CA PHE A 189 -2.65 -17.13 14.31
C PHE A 189 -3.85 -17.12 15.25
N VAL A 190 -4.66 -16.05 15.25
CA VAL A 190 -5.89 -15.98 16.05
C VAL A 190 -6.87 -17.09 15.67
N LEU A 191 -6.94 -17.45 14.38
CA LEU A 191 -7.75 -18.58 13.90
C LEU A 191 -7.21 -19.96 14.32
N LEU A 192 -5.93 -20.04 14.72
CA LEU A 192 -5.30 -21.27 15.21
C LEU A 192 -5.44 -21.46 16.72
N ILE A 193 -5.93 -20.46 17.45
CA ILE A 193 -6.16 -20.58 18.90
C ILE A 193 -7.34 -21.56 19.08
N PRO A 194 -7.11 -22.72 19.71
CA PRO A 194 -8.19 -23.68 19.97
C PRO A 194 -9.26 -23.03 20.84
N CYS A 195 -10.52 -23.32 20.52
CA CYS A 195 -11.69 -22.95 21.31
C CYS A 195 -11.69 -23.66 22.66
#